data_AF-A0A382UZV4-F1
#
_entry.id   AF-A0A382UZV4-F1
#
_cell.length_a   1.000
_cell.length_b   1.000
_cell.length_c   1.000
_cell.angle_alpha   90.00
_cell.angle_beta   90.00
_cell.angle_gamma   90.00
#
_symmetry.space_group_name_H-M   'P 1'
#
loop_
_entity.id
_entity.type
_entity.pdbx_description
1 polymer ?
#
loop_
_entity_poly.entity_id
_entity_poly.type
_entity_poly.pdbx_seq_one_letter_code
_entity_poly.pdbx_strand_id
1 'polypeptide(L)'
;MIELFGLDPEQFNEVSLSLATKDLPSGWVFLLFVFLLALWFFWTSLKRIHLPLRKTFIITLRIFVLSIVLFIFLQPELEFKKKHTLKNRIAVLVDDTKSMTIKTFPSEQSRIDFVRQAFKKNQNTLESLANIFQLDYYLISDQIESISSIGLDGRLSPKKISTDFAAVFSDLKKQYDGKSLQGVMLFSDGADLMVKP
;
A
#
# COMPACT_ATOMS: atom_id res chain seq x y z
N MET A 1 11.57 8.06 20.12
CA MET A 1 12.45 6.86 20.05
C MET A 1 13.30 6.87 18.78
N ILE A 2 12.76 7.28 17.63
CA ILE A 2 13.50 7.40 16.36
C ILE A 2 14.54 8.54 16.38
N GLU A 3 14.24 9.68 17.02
CA GLU A 3 15.21 10.78 17.23
C GLU A 3 16.42 10.40 18.09
N LEU A 4 16.29 9.43 19.02
CA LEU A 4 17.40 8.98 19.88
C LEU A 4 18.51 8.28 19.08
N PHE A 5 18.17 7.76 17.90
CA PHE A 5 19.07 7.10 16.96
C PHE A 5 19.54 8.01 15.81
N GLY A 6 19.20 9.31 15.84
CA GLY A 6 19.64 10.28 14.82
C GLY A 6 19.03 10.07 13.43
N LEU A 7 17.85 9.44 13.36
CA LEU A 7 17.14 9.19 12.11
C LEU A 7 15.97 10.17 11.96
N ASP A 8 15.84 10.74 10.76
CA ASP A 8 14.78 11.70 10.47
C ASP A 8 13.40 11.01 10.47
N PRO A 9 12.44 11.48 11.30
CA PRO A 9 11.10 10.90 11.38
C PRO A 9 10.29 11.10 10.09
N GLU A 10 10.70 11.99 9.18
CA GLU A 10 10.10 12.09 7.84
C GLU A 10 10.46 10.91 6.92
N GLN A 11 11.56 10.20 7.19
CA GLN A 11 12.00 9.08 6.35
C GLN A 11 11.57 7.71 6.87
N PHE A 12 11.40 7.54 8.18
CA PHE A 12 11.13 6.24 8.81
C PHE A 12 10.03 6.34 9.87
N ASN A 13 8.92 5.62 9.65
CA ASN A 13 7.69 5.75 10.45
C ASN A 13 7.37 4.51 11.31
N GLU A 14 8.06 3.38 11.11
CA GLU A 14 7.90 2.18 11.94
C GLU A 14 9.27 1.63 12.37
N VAL A 15 9.40 1.37 13.67
CA VAL A 15 10.54 0.65 14.25
C VAL A 15 10.04 -0.77 14.56
N SER A 16 10.50 -1.76 13.79
CA SER A 16 10.21 -3.16 14.07
C SER A 16 11.46 -3.86 14.55
N LEU A 17 11.38 -4.49 15.72
CA LEU A 17 12.40 -5.44 16.18
C LEU A 17 12.14 -6.78 15.50
N SER A 18 12.79 -7.02 14.36
CA SER A 18 12.91 -8.36 13.79
C SER A 18 14.11 -9.04 14.44
N LEU A 19 13.86 -10.22 15.01
CA LEU A 19 14.95 -11.14 15.35
C LEU A 19 15.26 -11.91 14.08
N ALA A 20 16.50 -11.84 13.58
CA ALA A 20 16.93 -12.57 12.38
C ALA A 20 16.67 -14.09 12.48
N THR A 21 16.49 -14.62 13.69
CA THR A 21 16.13 -16.02 13.97
C THR A 21 14.67 -16.36 13.69
N LYS A 22 13.82 -15.38 13.31
CA LYS A 22 12.40 -15.61 13.01
C LYS A 22 12.20 -16.41 11.71
N ASP A 23 13.13 -16.28 10.77
CA ASP A 23 13.05 -16.94 9.46
C ASP A 23 13.80 -18.28 9.38
N LEU A 24 14.58 -18.63 10.41
CA LEU A 24 15.27 -19.92 10.52
C LEU A 24 14.76 -20.72 11.74
N PRO A 25 13.90 -21.74 11.57
CA PRO A 25 13.44 -22.59 12.68
C PRO A 25 14.57 -23.34 13.39
N SER A 26 15.73 -23.49 12.73
CA SER A 26 16.96 -24.06 13.29
C SER A 26 17.60 -23.18 14.37
N GLY A 27 17.39 -21.86 14.35
CA GLY A 27 17.95 -20.94 15.35
C GLY A 27 17.44 -21.21 16.76
N TRP A 28 16.15 -21.53 16.90
CA TRP A 28 15.53 -21.88 18.19
C TRP A 28 16.03 -23.20 18.76
N VAL A 29 16.27 -24.20 17.89
CA VAL A 29 16.83 -25.50 18.30
C VAL A 29 18.26 -25.33 18.80
N PHE A 30 19.07 -24.52 18.13
CA PHE A 30 20.42 -24.21 18.59
C PHE A 30 20.42 -23.47 19.94
N LEU A 31 19.52 -22.49 20.11
CA LEU A 31 19.38 -21.75 21.36
C LEU A 31 18.97 -22.66 22.53
N LEU A 32 18.02 -23.57 22.29
CA LEU A 32 17.63 -24.61 23.27
C LEU A 32 18.80 -25.55 23.59
N PHE A 33 19.58 -25.96 22.59
CA PHE A 33 20.75 -26.80 22.79
C PHE A 33 21.85 -26.12 23.61
N VAL A 34 22.15 -24.85 23.32
CA VAL A 34 23.08 -24.03 24.11
C VAL A 34 22.58 -23.86 25.55
N PHE A 35 21.28 -23.67 25.75
CA PHE A 35 20.68 -23.59 27.08
C PHE A 35 20.82 -24.90 27.86
N LEU A 36 20.53 -26.04 27.23
CA LEU A 36 20.69 -27.37 27.85
C LEU A 36 22.15 -27.67 28.20
N LEU A 37 23.10 -27.34 27.32
CA LEU A 37 24.53 -27.46 27.58
C LEU A 37 24.96 -26.58 28.75
N ALA A 38 24.46 -25.35 28.82
CA ALA A 38 24.74 -24.44 29.93
C ALA A 38 24.22 -24.99 31.26
N LEU A 39 23.00 -25.56 31.27
CA LEU A 39 22.40 -26.16 32.45
C LEU A 39 23.15 -27.41 32.91
N TRP A 40 23.55 -28.26 31.96
CA TRP A 40 24.37 -29.44 32.22
C TRP A 40 25.76 -29.06 32.76
N PHE A 41 26.40 -28.06 32.16
CA PHE A 41 27.68 -27.52 32.63
C PHE A 41 27.55 -26.90 34.03
N PHE A 42 26.46 -26.18 34.29
CA PHE A 42 26.16 -25.59 35.58
C PHE A 42 26.05 -26.67 36.67
N TRP A 43 25.34 -27.77 36.39
CA TRP A 43 25.15 -28.85 37.35
C TRP A 43 26.43 -29.66 37.64
N THR A 44 27.22 -29.94 36.60
CA THR A 44 28.48 -30.68 36.74
C THR A 44 29.55 -29.87 37.45
N SER A 45 29.64 -28.56 37.18
CA SER A 45 30.62 -27.66 37.82
C SER A 45 30.28 -27.34 39.28
N LEU A 46 29.01 -27.41 39.68
CA LEU A 46 28.57 -27.07 41.04
C LEU A 46 29.00 -28.12 42.09
N LYS A 47 29.20 -29.37 41.68
CA LYS A 47 29.51 -30.50 42.57
C LYS A 47 30.92 -30.50 43.15
N ARG A 48 31.84 -29.64 42.69
CA ARG A 48 33.28 -29.75 43.01
C ARG A 48 33.86 -28.62 43.87
N ILE A 49 33.06 -27.61 44.29
CA ILE A 49 33.61 -26.39 44.93
C ILE A 49 32.98 -26.17 46.32
N HIS A 50 33.82 -26.21 47.37
CA HIS A 50 33.42 -26.08 48.77
C HIS A 50 33.34 -24.63 49.30
N LEU A 51 33.90 -23.62 48.59
CA LEU A 51 33.84 -22.21 49.02
C LEU A 51 32.76 -21.40 48.26
N PRO A 52 31.81 -20.75 48.96
CA PRO A 52 30.65 -20.11 48.34
C PRO A 52 30.97 -18.84 47.54
N LEU A 53 31.95 -18.02 47.97
CA LEU A 53 32.29 -16.76 47.31
C LEU A 53 33.00 -16.94 45.96
N ARG A 54 33.93 -17.91 45.88
CA ARG A 54 34.62 -18.23 44.62
C ARG A 54 33.68 -18.91 43.63
N LYS A 55 32.70 -19.66 44.16
CA LYS A 55 31.63 -20.30 43.39
C LYS A 55 30.71 -19.27 42.72
N THR A 56 30.25 -18.24 43.45
CA THR A 56 29.41 -17.19 42.86
C THR A 56 30.14 -16.38 41.79
N PHE A 57 31.41 -16.02 42.02
CA PHE A 57 32.20 -15.26 41.03
C PHE A 57 32.34 -16.00 39.70
N ILE A 58 32.68 -17.29 39.74
CA ILE A 58 32.81 -18.13 38.53
C ILE A 58 31.45 -18.31 37.83
N ILE A 59 30.38 -18.45 38.60
CA ILE A 59 29.01 -18.54 38.05
C ILE A 59 28.63 -17.26 37.33
N THR A 60 28.81 -16.10 37.96
CA THR A 60 28.47 -14.80 37.37
C THR A 60 29.26 -14.57 36.08
N LEU A 61 30.56 -14.86 36.08
CA LEU A 61 31.39 -14.71 34.88
C LEU A 61 30.91 -15.62 33.74
N ARG A 62 30.49 -16.85 34.03
CA ARG A 62 29.97 -17.78 33.00
C ARG A 62 28.63 -17.34 32.44
N ILE A 63 27.71 -16.89 33.31
CA ILE A 63 26.41 -16.34 32.88
C ILE A 63 26.64 -15.10 32.01
N PHE A 64 27.61 -14.26 32.37
CA PHE A 64 27.95 -13.06 31.61
C PHE A 64 28.45 -13.40 30.20
N VAL A 65 29.42 -14.33 30.08
CA VAL A 65 29.92 -14.80 28.78
C VAL A 65 28.80 -15.43 27.95
N LEU A 66 27.94 -16.25 28.56
CA LEU A 66 26.82 -16.87 27.88
C LEU A 66 25.79 -15.83 27.40
N SER A 67 25.54 -14.80 28.19
CA SER A 67 24.67 -13.68 27.83
C SER A 67 25.22 -12.90 26.63
N ILE A 68 26.54 -12.65 26.60
CA ILE A 68 27.20 -12.00 25.45
C ILE A 68 27.06 -12.85 24.19
N VAL A 69 27.34 -14.16 24.27
CA VAL A 69 27.20 -15.06 23.13
C VAL A 69 25.74 -15.09 22.65
N LEU A 70 24.78 -15.14 23.56
CA LEU A 70 23.37 -15.08 23.23
C LEU A 70 23.01 -13.76 22.55
N PHE A 71 23.51 -12.63 23.04
CA PHE A 71 23.25 -11.31 22.46
C PHE A 71 23.81 -11.18 21.04
N ILE A 72 25.03 -11.66 20.80
CA ILE A 72 25.65 -11.70 19.47
C ILE A 72 24.86 -12.63 18.54
N PHE A 73 24.48 -13.81 19.04
CA PHE A 73 23.72 -14.79 18.24
C PHE A 73 22.31 -14.30 17.91
N LEU A 74 21.69 -13.54 18.82
CA LEU A 74 20.36 -13.00 18.63
C LEU A 74 20.35 -11.87 17.58
N GLN A 75 21.53 -11.35 17.21
CA GLN A 75 21.79 -10.33 16.20
C GLN A 75 20.60 -9.39 16.05
N PRO A 76 20.33 -8.54 17.05
CA PRO A 76 19.15 -7.68 17.04
C PRO A 76 19.29 -6.72 15.86
N GLU A 77 18.62 -7.05 14.76
CA GLU A 77 18.64 -6.23 13.57
C GLU A 77 17.52 -5.19 13.70
N LEU A 78 17.93 -3.93 13.84
CA LEU A 78 17.00 -2.82 13.85
C LEU A 78 16.64 -2.50 12.41
N GLU A 79 15.55 -3.11 11.94
CA GLU A 79 15.00 -2.80 10.63
C GLU A 79 14.13 -1.54 10.70
N PHE A 80 14.58 -0.47 10.05
CA PHE A 80 13.80 0.75 9.83
C PHE A 80 13.07 0.63 8.49
N LYS A 81 11.74 0.42 8.55
CA LYS A 81 10.93 0.24 7.34
C LYS A 81 10.16 1.52 7.00
N LYS A 82 10.21 1.92 5.73
CA LYS A 82 9.37 2.96 5.16
C LYS A 82 8.14 2.32 4.51
N LYS A 83 7.00 2.30 5.21
CA LYS A 83 5.73 1.94 4.60
C LYS A 83 5.21 3.11 3.77
N HIS A 84 5.44 3.05 2.47
CA HIS A 84 4.61 3.82 1.52
C HIS A 84 3.33 3.04 1.29
N THR A 85 2.23 3.44 1.93
CA THR A 85 0.90 2.91 1.60
C THR A 85 0.49 3.52 0.26
N LEU A 86 0.74 2.80 -0.83
CA LEU A 86 0.21 3.18 -2.14
C LEU A 86 -1.31 3.03 -2.07
N LYS A 87 -2.04 4.16 -2.11
CA LYS A 87 -3.49 4.13 -2.21
C LYS A 87 -3.86 3.46 -3.54
N ASN A 88 -4.77 2.50 -3.46
CA ASN A 88 -5.31 1.87 -4.66
C ASN A 88 -6.09 2.89 -5.49
N ARG A 89 -5.98 2.79 -6.80
CA ARG A 89 -6.56 3.74 -7.75
C ARG A 89 -7.89 3.24 -8.31
N ILE A 90 -8.83 4.15 -8.51
CA ILE A 90 -10.09 3.90 -9.22
C ILE A 90 -10.16 4.91 -10.37
N ALA A 91 -10.27 4.41 -11.59
CA ALA A 91 -10.44 5.24 -12.78
C ALA A 91 -11.93 5.50 -13.01
N VAL A 92 -12.32 6.77 -13.13
CA VAL A 92 -13.68 7.19 -13.43
C VAL A 92 -13.71 7.74 -14.85
N LEU A 93 -14.32 6.98 -15.77
CA LEU A 93 -14.43 7.29 -17.19
C LEU A 93 -15.81 7.89 -17.46
N VAL A 94 -15.86 9.07 -18.06
CA VAL A 94 -17.10 9.76 -18.45
C VAL A 94 -17.10 10.02 -19.95
N ASP A 95 -18.12 9.53 -20.62
CA ASP A 95 -18.30 9.69 -22.07
C ASP A 95 -18.59 11.15 -22.43
N ASP A 96 -17.80 11.70 -23.35
CA ASP A 96 -17.89 13.08 -23.87
C ASP A 96 -18.19 13.09 -25.38
N THR A 97 -19.01 12.15 -25.85
CA THR A 97 -19.50 12.15 -27.23
C THR A 97 -20.69 13.06 -27.46
N LYS A 98 -20.89 13.47 -28.71
CA LYS A 98 -22.01 14.30 -29.14
C LYS A 98 -23.39 13.72 -28.76
N SER A 99 -23.52 12.39 -28.61
CA SER A 99 -24.76 11.75 -28.16
C SER A 99 -25.11 12.07 -26.70
N MET A 100 -24.12 12.38 -25.87
CA MET A 100 -24.31 12.83 -24.49
C MET A 100 -24.87 14.25 -24.37
N THR A 101 -24.80 15.05 -25.44
CA THR A 101 -25.44 16.38 -25.55
C THR A 101 -26.95 16.29 -25.80
N ILE A 102 -27.46 15.10 -26.16
CA ILE A 102 -28.89 14.92 -26.46
C ILE A 102 -29.72 15.15 -25.17
N LYS A 103 -30.73 16.01 -25.30
CA LYS A 103 -31.70 16.30 -24.23
C LYS A 103 -32.69 15.15 -24.09
N THR A 104 -32.98 14.72 -22.85
CA THR A 104 -33.81 13.53 -22.59
C THR A 104 -35.15 13.90 -21.98
N PHE A 105 -36.24 13.85 -22.75
CA PHE A 105 -37.60 14.07 -22.24
C PHE A 105 -37.92 13.08 -21.09
N PRO A 106 -38.53 13.52 -19.96
CA PRO A 106 -39.25 14.79 -19.72
C PRO A 106 -38.38 15.95 -19.20
N SER A 107 -37.09 15.74 -18.94
CA SER A 107 -36.17 16.79 -18.49
C SER A 107 -35.45 17.39 -19.70
N GLU A 108 -35.59 18.68 -19.98
CA GLU A 108 -34.85 19.34 -21.08
C GLU A 108 -33.31 19.42 -20.86
N GLN A 109 -32.80 18.69 -19.87
CA GLN A 109 -31.40 18.56 -19.51
C GLN A 109 -30.68 17.56 -20.45
N SER A 110 -29.44 17.88 -20.81
CA SER A 110 -28.59 16.95 -21.56
C SER A 110 -28.14 15.77 -20.68
N ARG A 111 -27.83 14.62 -21.29
CA ARG A 111 -27.35 13.44 -20.52
C ARG A 111 -26.05 13.74 -19.78
N ILE A 112 -25.16 14.54 -20.36
CA ILE A 112 -23.93 14.97 -19.71
C ILE A 112 -24.19 15.89 -18.50
N ASP A 113 -25.21 16.74 -18.58
CA ASP A 113 -25.62 17.57 -17.45
C ASP A 113 -26.25 16.73 -16.33
N PHE A 114 -26.96 15.65 -16.67
CA PHE A 114 -27.49 14.71 -15.69
C PHE A 114 -26.36 13.99 -14.94
N VAL A 115 -25.34 13.51 -15.65
CA VAL A 115 -24.13 12.94 -15.03
C VAL A 115 -23.48 13.97 -14.12
N ARG A 116 -23.29 15.21 -14.58
CA ARG A 116 -22.73 16.29 -13.74
C ARG A 116 -23.54 16.53 -12.47
N GLN A 117 -24.87 16.53 -12.57
CA GLN A 117 -25.74 16.72 -11.41
C GLN A 117 -25.68 15.52 -10.46
N ALA A 118 -25.58 14.30 -10.97
CA ALA A 118 -25.38 13.10 -10.16
C ALA A 118 -24.04 13.15 -9.40
N PHE A 119 -22.95 13.59 -10.04
CA PHE A 119 -21.65 13.78 -9.39
C PHE A 119 -21.71 14.88 -8.31
N LYS A 120 -22.35 16.02 -8.60
CA LYS A 120 -22.56 17.09 -7.61
C LYS A 120 -23.40 16.63 -6.41
N LYS A 121 -24.48 15.88 -6.65
CA LYS A 121 -25.34 15.35 -5.59
C LYS A 121 -24.61 14.35 -4.68
N ASN A 122 -23.70 13.56 -5.25
CA ASN A 122 -22.94 12.53 -4.54
C ASN A 122 -21.51 12.97 -4.17
N GLN A 123 -21.21 14.27 -4.19
CA GLN A 123 -19.87 14.80 -3.93
C GLN A 123 -19.30 14.34 -2.58
N ASN A 124 -20.12 14.36 -1.51
CA ASN A 124 -19.70 13.89 -0.18
C ASN A 124 -19.28 12.41 -0.18
N THR A 125 -19.94 11.58 -0.99
CA THR A 125 -19.61 10.16 -1.14
C THR A 125 -18.31 9.99 -1.95
N LEU A 126 -18.12 10.80 -3.00
CA LEU A 126 -16.88 10.81 -3.78
C LEU A 126 -15.69 11.29 -2.95
N GLU A 127 -15.87 12.28 -2.08
CA GLU A 127 -14.83 12.75 -1.14
C GLU A 127 -14.47 11.68 -0.10
N SER A 128 -15.49 10.99 0.43
CA SER A 128 -15.26 9.83 1.32
C SER A 128 -14.49 8.71 0.61
N LEU A 129 -14.79 8.48 -0.67
CA LEU A 129 -14.09 7.51 -1.51
C LEU A 129 -12.66 7.97 -1.84
N ALA A 130 -12.44 9.28 -2.07
CA ALA A 130 -11.13 9.90 -2.32
C ALA A 130 -10.17 9.81 -1.11
N ASN A 131 -10.72 9.75 0.10
CA ASN A 131 -9.93 9.55 1.30
C ASN A 131 -9.31 8.14 1.36
N ILE A 132 -10.05 7.14 0.90
CA ILE A 132 -9.65 5.72 0.92
C ILE A 132 -8.86 5.33 -0.34
N PHE A 133 -9.31 5.79 -1.51
CA PHE A 133 -8.76 5.48 -2.82
C PHE A 133 -8.31 6.74 -3.55
N GLN A 134 -7.34 6.60 -4.46
CA GLN A 134 -7.00 7.70 -5.37
C GLN A 134 -7.93 7.65 -6.59
N LEU A 135 -8.82 8.64 -6.70
CA LEU A 135 -9.75 8.78 -7.82
C LEU A 135 -9.08 9.55 -8.95
N ASP A 136 -8.96 8.92 -10.12
CA ASP A 136 -8.45 9.54 -11.33
C ASP A 136 -9.63 9.69 -12.31
N TYR A 137 -9.93 10.91 -12.76
CA TYR A 137 -11.07 11.21 -13.62
C TYR A 137 -10.64 11.38 -15.08
N TYR A 138 -11.43 10.82 -15.99
CA TYR A 138 -11.14 10.81 -17.42
C TYR A 138 -12.38 11.11 -18.25
N LEU A 139 -12.19 11.89 -19.31
CA LEU A 139 -13.15 12.01 -20.40
C LEU A 139 -12.79 11.02 -21.50
N ILE A 140 -13.79 10.28 -21.99
CA ILE A 140 -13.61 9.29 -23.06
C ILE A 140 -14.38 9.71 -24.30
N SER A 141 -13.71 9.57 -25.45
CA SER A 141 -14.33 9.66 -26.78
C SER A 141 -13.56 8.72 -27.71
N ASP A 142 -12.66 9.23 -28.54
CA ASP A 142 -11.67 8.45 -29.29
C ASP A 142 -10.35 8.24 -28.52
N GLN A 143 -10.14 9.04 -27.47
CA GLN A 143 -8.93 9.10 -26.65
C GLN A 143 -9.32 9.35 -25.19
N ILE A 144 -8.40 9.06 -24.27
CA ILE A 144 -8.55 9.36 -22.85
C ILE A 144 -7.93 10.71 -22.53
N GLU A 145 -8.73 11.66 -22.04
CA GLU A 145 -8.24 12.93 -21.50
C GLU A 145 -8.39 12.96 -19.98
N SER A 146 -7.28 13.18 -19.27
CA SER A 146 -7.29 13.29 -17.79
C SER A 146 -7.86 14.64 -17.37
N ILE A 147 -8.82 14.62 -16.45
CA ILE A 147 -9.42 15.83 -15.87
C ILE A 147 -9.23 15.85 -14.35
N SER A 148 -9.18 17.06 -13.79
CA SER A 148 -8.98 17.25 -12.35
C SER A 148 -10.25 16.94 -11.55
N SER A 149 -11.42 17.26 -12.11
CA SER A 149 -12.72 17.04 -11.49
C SER A 149 -13.87 17.10 -12.50
N ILE A 150 -14.90 16.27 -12.30
CA ILE A 150 -16.17 16.41 -13.01
C ILE A 150 -16.92 17.61 -12.41
N GLY A 151 -16.77 18.79 -13.02
CA GLY A 151 -17.64 19.93 -12.75
C GLY A 151 -16.99 21.32 -12.68
N LEU A 152 -15.67 21.42 -12.49
CA LEU A 152 -15.00 22.73 -12.36
C LEU A 152 -14.36 23.23 -13.66
N ASP A 153 -13.91 22.33 -14.53
CA ASP A 153 -13.06 22.73 -15.66
C ASP A 153 -13.84 23.30 -16.87
N GLY A 154 -15.18 23.36 -16.84
CA GLY A 154 -16.00 23.92 -17.94
C GLY A 154 -15.79 23.26 -19.32
N ARG A 155 -14.98 22.21 -19.37
CA ARG A 155 -14.41 21.58 -20.58
C ARG A 155 -15.14 20.33 -21.04
N LEU A 156 -16.24 19.96 -20.39
CA LEU A 156 -17.20 18.99 -20.93
C LEU A 156 -17.96 19.65 -22.07
N SER A 157 -17.28 19.86 -23.19
CA SER A 157 -17.85 20.27 -24.45
C SER A 157 -17.73 19.07 -25.37
N PRO A 158 -18.80 18.25 -25.50
CA PRO A 158 -18.76 17.03 -26.28
C PRO A 158 -18.48 17.36 -27.75
N LYS A 159 -17.21 17.24 -28.15
CA LYS A 159 -16.74 17.71 -29.46
C LYS A 159 -16.66 16.57 -30.47
N LYS A 160 -16.56 15.32 -30.03
CA LYS A 160 -16.26 14.16 -30.89
C LYS A 160 -17.48 13.28 -31.16
N ILE A 161 -17.44 12.62 -32.31
CA ILE A 161 -18.61 11.99 -32.96
C ILE A 161 -18.76 10.51 -32.58
N SER A 162 -17.69 9.83 -32.19
CA SER A 162 -17.69 8.40 -31.87
C SER A 162 -16.90 8.08 -30.61
N THR A 163 -17.33 7.06 -29.89
CA THR A 163 -16.56 6.42 -28.81
C THR A 163 -15.88 5.19 -29.36
N ASP A 164 -14.56 5.07 -29.18
CA ASP A 164 -13.83 3.81 -29.40
C ASP A 164 -13.39 3.24 -28.06
N PHE A 165 -14.20 2.32 -27.52
CA PHE A 165 -13.90 1.70 -26.24
C PHE A 165 -12.62 0.86 -26.29
N ALA A 166 -12.28 0.24 -27.42
CA ALA A 166 -11.08 -0.59 -27.51
C ALA A 166 -9.81 0.24 -27.42
N ALA A 167 -9.77 1.38 -28.11
CA ALA A 167 -8.68 2.35 -28.00
C ALA A 167 -8.57 2.89 -26.58
N VAL A 168 -9.70 3.30 -25.98
CA VAL A 168 -9.78 3.79 -24.59
C VAL A 168 -9.23 2.76 -23.61
N PHE A 169 -9.71 1.52 -23.61
CA PHE A 169 -9.22 0.51 -22.65
C PHE A 169 -7.75 0.11 -22.89
N SER A 170 -7.29 0.13 -24.14
CA SER A 170 -5.88 -0.06 -24.47
C SER A 170 -5.01 1.05 -23.87
N ASP A 171 -5.43 2.31 -24.01
CA ASP A 171 -4.69 3.46 -23.49
C ASP A 171 -4.76 3.51 -21.96
N LEU A 172 -5.89 3.14 -21.37
CA LEU A 172 -6.04 2.99 -19.92
C LEU A 172 -5.04 1.94 -19.40
N LYS A 173 -4.95 0.78 -20.07
CA LYS A 173 -4.01 -0.28 -19.69
C LYS A 173 -2.56 0.22 -19.72
N LYS A 174 -2.17 0.99 -20.75
CA LYS A 174 -0.82 1.58 -20.83
C LYS A 174 -0.58 2.60 -19.71
N GLN A 175 -1.56 3.44 -19.39
CA GLN A 175 -1.42 4.48 -18.37
C GLN A 175 -1.35 3.94 -16.94
N TYR A 176 -1.93 2.76 -16.72
CA TYR A 176 -1.95 2.05 -15.44
C TYR A 176 -0.94 0.89 -15.38
N ASP A 177 -0.08 0.72 -16.40
CA ASP A 177 1.00 -0.26 -16.34
C ASP A 177 1.95 0.07 -15.17
N GLY A 178 2.13 -0.88 -14.26
CA GLY A 178 2.87 -0.68 -13.00
C GLY A 178 2.14 0.11 -11.90
N LYS A 179 0.85 0.43 -12.04
CA LYS A 179 0.03 1.08 -10.99
C LYS A 179 -1.05 0.13 -10.47
N SER A 180 -1.38 0.23 -9.18
CA SER A 180 -2.48 -0.55 -8.55
C SER A 180 -3.86 0.01 -8.91
N LEU A 181 -4.38 -0.35 -10.08
CA LEU A 181 -5.77 -0.08 -10.50
C LEU A 181 -6.68 -1.17 -9.94
N GLN A 182 -7.59 -0.82 -9.03
CA GLN A 182 -8.53 -1.77 -8.44
C GLN A 182 -9.91 -1.78 -9.10
N GLY A 183 -10.27 -0.74 -9.84
CA GLY A 183 -11.59 -0.65 -10.45
C GLY A 183 -11.70 0.47 -11.46
N VAL A 184 -12.67 0.30 -12.36
CA VAL A 184 -13.03 1.28 -13.38
C VAL A 184 -14.53 1.55 -13.28
N MET A 185 -14.92 2.80 -13.11
CA MET A 185 -16.32 3.24 -13.18
C MET A 185 -16.54 3.91 -14.53
N LEU A 186 -17.43 3.34 -15.34
CA LEU A 186 -17.74 3.83 -16.68
C LEU A 186 -19.13 4.46 -16.74
N PHE A 187 -19.22 5.70 -17.20
CA PHE A 187 -20.46 6.44 -17.45
C PHE A 187 -20.56 6.74 -18.95
N SER A 188 -21.36 5.95 -19.67
CA SER A 188 -21.60 6.11 -21.11
C SER A 188 -23.07 5.87 -21.43
N ASP A 189 -23.55 6.45 -22.54
CA ASP A 189 -24.86 6.14 -23.11
C ASP A 189 -24.85 4.87 -23.99
N GLY A 190 -23.70 4.21 -24.13
CA GLY A 190 -23.56 2.89 -24.76
C GLY A 190 -23.47 2.92 -26.28
N ALA A 191 -23.33 4.10 -26.90
CA ALA A 191 -23.14 4.22 -28.34
C ALA A 191 -21.68 3.88 -28.72
N ASP A 192 -21.42 2.60 -29.01
CA ASP A 192 -20.17 2.18 -29.63
C ASP A 192 -20.27 2.35 -31.16
N LEU A 193 -19.57 3.34 -31.70
CA LEU A 193 -19.55 3.65 -33.13
C LEU A 193 -18.16 3.37 -33.69
N MET A 194 -17.71 2.12 -33.61
CA MET A 194 -16.54 1.66 -34.33
C MET A 194 -16.78 1.74 -35.84
N VAL A 195 -16.19 2.72 -36.51
CA VAL A 195 -16.01 2.69 -37.97
C VAL A 195 -14.64 2.09 -38.23
N LYS A 196 -14.62 0.78 -38.49
CA LYS A 196 -13.39 0.09 -38.91
C LYS A 196 -12.96 0.64 -40.28
N PRO A 197 -11.69 1.06 -40.46
CA PRO A 197 -11.18 1.45 -41.78
C PRO A 197 -11.12 0.26 -42.74
#